data_AF-A0A4R6BTV9-F1
#
_entry.id   AF-A0A4R6BTV9-F1
#
_cell.length_a   1.000
_cell.length_b   1.000
_cell.length_c   1.000
_cell.angle_alpha   90.00
_cell.angle_beta   90.00
_cell.angle_gamma   90.00
#
_symmetry.space_group_name_H-M   'P 1'
#
loop_
_entity.id
_entity.type
_entity.pdbx_description
1 polymer ?
#
loop_
_entity_poly.entity_id
_entity_poly.type
_entity_poly.pdbx_seq_one_letter_code
_entity_poly.pdbx_strand_id
1 'polypeptide(L)'
;MSKNYSVFETRVLSLFSLNTIFSYQNIEYKVIKSGKPRPYRGGGECKTDCYILLEDTNSGLQKELKISCKIRSSNEFQENKISAGRAKEIFGPQWESIIETHAKSLENNFKNITLNNPQGRGRLRYGHIILGWKLEIASKARTLSKKLELPKQTIIEYIYKGINQTQEKKDSVIDSRIIKESGVANYILVADLDEILTIEDVLNNMTYLDNYIIKDHYLIFTSNSYNIGKNKTDGNRPLAVRVEWSYKDEELIAEIKFDNPLSEISKSLPMKKKVDEILNHNPHIKELYIDSN
;
A
#
# COMPACT_ATOMS: atom_id res chain seq x y z
N MET A 1 1.67 13.33 -0.53
CA MET A 1 1.62 12.28 0.50
C MET A 1 2.99 11.66 0.76
N SER A 2 3.70 11.10 -0.23
CA SER A 2 5.04 10.49 0.01
C SER A 2 6.05 11.45 0.67
N LYS A 3 6.07 12.73 0.27
CA LYS A 3 6.94 13.75 0.87
C LYS A 3 6.77 13.86 2.40
N ASN A 4 5.55 13.74 2.92
CA ASN A 4 5.32 13.89 4.37
C ASN A 4 5.81 12.65 5.14
N TYR A 5 5.59 11.44 4.60
CA TYR A 5 6.10 10.21 5.21
C TYR A 5 7.63 10.21 5.26
N SER A 6 8.30 10.55 4.16
CA SER A 6 9.78 10.63 4.14
C SER A 6 10.32 11.68 5.12
N VAL A 7 9.65 12.83 5.25
CA VAL A 7 10.03 13.85 6.24
C VAL A 7 9.82 13.34 7.67
N PHE A 8 8.73 12.61 7.94
CA PHE A 8 8.43 12.04 9.25
C PHE A 8 9.47 10.98 9.67
N GLU A 9 9.80 10.04 8.77
CA GLU A 9 10.87 9.05 8.98
C GLU A 9 12.22 9.72 9.24
N THR A 10 12.56 10.75 8.45
CA THR A 10 13.81 11.50 8.61
C THR A 10 13.85 12.20 9.96
N ARG A 11 12.74 12.79 10.40
CA ARG A 11 12.61 13.41 11.73
C ARG A 11 12.88 12.40 12.82
N VAL A 12 12.21 11.23 12.80
CA VAL A 12 12.44 10.17 13.79
C VAL A 12 13.90 9.75 13.82
N LEU A 13 14.49 9.39 12.67
CA LEU A 13 15.89 8.94 12.62
C LEU A 13 16.89 10.01 13.08
N SER A 14 16.62 11.30 12.80
CA SER A 14 17.50 12.40 13.22
C SER A 14 17.61 12.56 14.74
N LEU A 15 16.55 12.19 15.48
CA LEU A 15 16.54 12.22 16.95
C LEU A 15 17.43 11.11 17.54
N PHE A 16 17.57 9.98 16.83
CA PHE A 16 18.42 8.86 17.22
C PHE A 16 19.74 8.86 16.44
N SER A 17 20.48 9.97 16.50
CA SER A 17 21.80 10.03 15.88
C SER A 17 22.82 9.14 16.61
N LEU A 18 23.83 8.64 15.91
CA LEU A 18 24.85 7.74 16.50
C LEU A 18 25.51 8.37 17.74
N ASN A 19 25.72 7.58 18.79
CA ASN A 19 26.27 7.99 20.09
C ASN A 19 25.38 8.94 20.92
N THR A 20 24.16 9.25 20.49
CA THR A 20 23.21 9.96 21.35
C THR A 20 22.94 9.13 22.60
N ILE A 21 22.95 9.78 23.78
CA ILE A 21 22.66 9.16 25.07
C ILE A 21 21.37 9.76 25.62
N PHE A 22 20.48 8.92 26.14
CA PHE A 22 19.23 9.35 26.76
C PHE A 22 18.76 8.31 27.79
N SER A 23 17.92 8.73 28.72
CA SER A 23 17.28 7.84 29.69
C SER A 23 15.89 7.41 29.21
N TYR A 24 15.57 6.12 29.33
CA TYR A 24 14.25 5.56 29.06
C TYR A 24 13.96 4.42 30.03
N GLN A 25 12.81 4.45 30.70
CA GLN A 25 12.43 3.45 31.72
C GLN A 25 13.49 3.28 32.82
N ASN A 26 14.11 4.39 33.25
CA ASN A 26 15.20 4.44 34.23
C ASN A 26 16.49 3.71 33.80
N ILE A 27 16.65 3.41 32.51
CA ILE A 27 17.87 2.85 31.93
C ILE A 27 18.48 3.91 31.00
N GLU A 28 19.78 4.13 31.13
CA GLU A 28 20.52 4.99 30.20
C GLU A 28 20.94 4.17 28.97
N TYR A 29 20.56 4.66 27.80
CA TYR A 29 20.84 4.01 26.53
C TYR A 29 21.74 4.89 25.66
N LYS A 30 22.65 4.24 24.94
CA LYS A 30 23.43 4.82 23.85
C LYS A 30 22.92 4.30 22.51
N VAL A 31 22.77 5.18 21.53
CA VAL A 31 22.45 4.78 20.14
C VAL A 31 23.70 4.20 19.46
N ILE A 32 23.64 2.94 19.06
CA ILE A 32 24.72 2.21 18.37
C ILE A 32 24.52 2.16 16.86
N LYS A 33 23.26 2.16 16.41
CA LYS A 33 22.91 2.23 14.98
C LYS A 33 21.53 2.84 14.79
N SER A 34 21.37 3.61 13.73
CA SER A 34 20.09 4.20 13.33
C SER A 34 20.07 4.35 11.81
N GLY A 35 18.99 3.94 11.16
CA GLY A 35 18.85 4.08 9.71
C GLY A 35 17.55 3.53 9.16
N LYS A 36 17.25 3.86 7.89
CA LYS A 36 16.07 3.33 7.19
C LYS A 36 16.39 1.96 6.56
N PRO A 37 15.66 0.89 6.92
CA PRO A 37 15.83 -0.42 6.31
C PRO A 37 15.43 -0.42 4.83
N ARG A 38 16.21 -1.12 3.99
CA ARG A 38 15.94 -1.30 2.56
C ARG A 38 16.07 -2.78 2.16
N PRO A 39 15.18 -3.32 1.30
CA PRO A 39 15.39 -4.66 0.75
C PRO A 39 16.65 -4.69 -0.13
N TYR A 40 17.42 -5.78 -0.08
CA TYR A 40 18.75 -5.82 -0.72
C TYR A 40 18.77 -6.18 -2.22
N ARG A 41 17.63 -6.57 -2.82
CA ARG A 41 17.52 -6.94 -4.25
C ARG A 41 16.39 -6.20 -4.98
N GLY A 42 15.98 -5.05 -4.45
CA GLY A 42 14.73 -4.41 -4.88
C GLY A 42 13.51 -5.19 -4.34
N GLY A 43 12.29 -4.76 -4.68
CA GLY A 43 11.06 -5.46 -4.25
C GLY A 43 10.08 -4.65 -3.40
N GLY A 44 10.26 -3.34 -3.31
CA GLY A 44 9.36 -2.42 -2.59
C GLY A 44 9.95 -1.95 -1.26
N GLU A 45 9.10 -1.62 -0.29
CA GLU A 45 9.49 -1.19 1.05
C GLU A 45 9.30 -2.31 2.08
N CYS A 46 10.12 -2.28 3.13
CA CYS A 46 9.97 -3.12 4.33
C CYS A 46 8.82 -2.61 5.20
N LYS A 47 8.46 -3.35 6.25
CA LYS A 47 7.49 -2.86 7.25
C LYS A 47 8.12 -1.94 8.28
N THR A 48 9.40 -2.15 8.59
CA THR A 48 10.18 -1.22 9.39
C THR A 48 10.56 0.00 8.55
N ASP A 49 10.16 1.18 9.01
CA ASP A 49 10.49 2.46 8.40
C ASP A 49 11.74 3.08 9.04
N CYS A 50 11.91 2.88 10.35
CA CYS A 50 13.07 3.32 11.14
C CYS A 50 13.61 2.16 11.99
N TYR A 51 14.89 1.84 11.82
CA TYR A 51 15.60 0.89 12.68
C TYR A 51 16.56 1.63 13.60
N ILE A 52 16.50 1.33 14.90
CA ILE A 52 17.38 1.90 15.93
C ILE A 52 17.87 0.77 16.83
N LEU A 53 19.19 0.67 17.00
CA LEU A 53 19.85 -0.22 17.95
C LEU A 53 20.36 0.60 19.13
N LEU A 54 19.86 0.27 20.31
CA LEU A 54 20.24 0.86 21.58
C LEU A 54 21.10 -0.13 22.36
N GLU A 55 22.01 0.39 23.18
CA GLU A 55 22.80 -0.38 24.14
C GLU A 55 22.68 0.28 25.52
N ASP A 56 22.30 -0.50 26.52
CA ASP A 56 22.30 -0.08 27.92
C ASP A 56 23.76 0.20 28.35
N THR A 57 24.02 1.42 28.83
CA THR A 57 25.38 1.86 29.17
C THR A 57 25.98 1.15 30.38
N ASN A 58 25.16 0.53 31.22
CA ASN A 58 25.59 -0.22 32.39
C ASN A 58 25.79 -1.70 32.09
N SER A 59 24.82 -2.33 31.42
CA SER A 59 24.83 -3.79 31.19
C SER A 59 25.41 -4.22 29.85
N GLY A 60 25.52 -3.31 28.87
CA GLY A 60 25.88 -3.63 27.49
C GLY A 60 24.80 -4.40 26.72
N LEU A 61 23.61 -4.61 27.33
CA LEU A 61 22.51 -5.30 26.66
C LEU A 61 21.93 -4.44 25.55
N GLN A 62 21.70 -5.07 24.40
CA GLN A 62 21.19 -4.40 23.21
C GLN A 62 19.67 -4.54 23.07
N LYS A 63 19.04 -3.49 22.55
CA LYS A 63 17.61 -3.41 22.29
C LYS A 63 17.34 -2.82 20.91
N GLU A 64 16.56 -3.53 20.11
CA GLU A 64 16.14 -3.08 18.78
C GLU A 64 14.76 -2.39 18.82
N LEU A 65 14.69 -1.18 18.28
CA LEU A 65 13.45 -0.52 17.92
C LEU A 65 13.28 -0.59 16.40
N LYS A 66 12.31 -1.38 15.95
CA LYS A 66 11.96 -1.58 14.54
C LYS A 66 10.59 -0.97 14.31
N ILE A 67 10.58 0.32 14.00
CA ILE A 67 9.40 1.17 14.06
C ILE A 67 8.77 1.28 12.67
N SER A 68 7.49 0.92 12.54
CA SER A 68 6.65 1.34 11.41
C SER A 68 6.02 2.70 11.72
N CYS A 69 6.24 3.68 10.84
CA CYS A 69 5.82 5.06 11.03
C CYS A 69 4.51 5.33 10.28
N LYS A 70 3.50 5.87 10.97
CA LYS A 70 2.20 6.22 10.39
C LYS A 70 1.80 7.64 10.77
N ILE A 71 1.48 8.44 9.77
CA ILE A 71 0.97 9.79 9.98
C ILE A 71 -0.51 9.71 10.35
N ARG A 72 -0.87 10.14 11.57
CA ARG A 72 -2.23 10.00 12.14
C ARG A 72 -3.31 10.52 11.19
N SER A 73 -3.10 11.70 10.61
CA SER A 73 -4.02 12.35 9.68
C SER A 73 -4.22 11.65 8.32
N SER A 74 -3.36 10.68 7.95
CA SER A 74 -3.41 10.01 6.63
C SER A 74 -3.25 8.49 6.65
N ASN A 75 -3.26 7.87 7.85
CA ASN A 75 -3.09 6.42 8.04
C ASN A 75 -4.39 5.64 7.81
N GLU A 76 -4.89 5.64 6.57
CA GLU A 76 -6.06 4.82 6.19
C GLU A 76 -5.62 3.43 5.67
N PHE A 77 -4.60 3.39 4.80
CA PHE A 77 -4.18 2.19 4.08
C PHE A 77 -3.04 1.45 4.79
N GLN A 78 -3.21 0.15 4.99
CA GLN A 78 -2.18 -0.73 5.55
C GLN A 78 -1.47 -1.56 4.48
N GLU A 79 -2.14 -1.82 3.35
CA GLU A 79 -1.54 -2.33 2.12
C GLU A 79 -2.07 -1.56 0.92
N ASN A 80 -1.17 -1.12 0.04
CA ASN A 80 -1.51 -0.32 -1.13
C ASN A 80 -1.00 -1.03 -2.39
N LYS A 81 -1.86 -1.16 -3.41
CA LYS A 81 -1.53 -1.79 -4.71
C LYS A 81 -0.92 -3.18 -4.56
N ILE A 82 -1.67 -4.08 -3.92
CA ILE A 82 -1.27 -5.46 -3.67
C ILE A 82 -0.96 -6.17 -5.00
N SER A 83 0.20 -6.84 -5.06
CA SER A 83 0.59 -7.71 -6.17
C SER A 83 0.18 -9.16 -5.91
N ALA A 84 0.20 -10.02 -6.93
CA ALA A 84 -0.06 -11.47 -6.76
C ALA A 84 0.86 -12.10 -5.71
N GLY A 85 2.17 -11.78 -5.75
CA GLY A 85 3.12 -12.26 -4.75
C GLY A 85 2.74 -11.83 -3.33
N ARG A 86 2.37 -10.56 -3.14
CA ARG A 86 1.94 -10.06 -1.82
C ARG A 86 0.60 -10.66 -1.38
N ALA A 87 -0.34 -10.87 -2.30
CA ALA A 87 -1.59 -11.54 -2.00
C ALA A 87 -1.35 -12.98 -1.54
N LYS A 88 -0.44 -13.72 -2.18
CA LYS A 88 -0.02 -15.07 -1.76
C LYS A 88 0.64 -15.07 -0.38
N GLU A 89 1.47 -14.08 -0.07
CA GLU A 89 2.04 -13.94 1.28
C GLU A 89 0.92 -13.77 2.34
N ILE A 90 -0.08 -12.92 2.07
CA ILE A 90 -1.16 -12.59 3.02
C ILE A 90 -2.18 -13.74 3.17
N PHE A 91 -2.65 -14.29 2.06
CA PHE A 91 -3.79 -15.22 2.01
C PHE A 91 -3.39 -16.69 1.76
N GLY A 92 -2.10 -16.96 1.56
CA GLY A 92 -1.61 -18.30 1.25
C GLY A 92 -1.94 -18.77 -0.17
N PRO A 93 -1.86 -20.07 -0.45
CA PRO A 93 -2.05 -20.63 -1.79
C PRO A 93 -3.44 -20.37 -2.41
N GLN A 94 -4.46 -20.12 -1.59
CA GLN A 94 -5.84 -19.88 -2.03
C GLN A 94 -6.15 -18.40 -2.32
N TRP A 95 -5.12 -17.53 -2.34
CA TRP A 95 -5.27 -16.09 -2.50
C TRP A 95 -6.13 -15.66 -3.70
N GLU A 96 -6.04 -16.37 -4.84
CA GLU A 96 -6.84 -16.08 -6.03
C GLU A 96 -8.34 -16.28 -5.73
N SER A 97 -8.72 -17.48 -5.29
CA SER A 97 -10.11 -17.83 -4.96
C SER A 97 -10.72 -16.88 -3.92
N ILE A 98 -9.94 -16.47 -2.92
CA ILE A 98 -10.37 -15.51 -1.91
C ILE A 98 -10.69 -14.16 -2.55
N ILE A 99 -9.79 -13.60 -3.36
CA ILE A 99 -10.03 -12.31 -4.03
C ILE A 99 -11.22 -12.40 -4.99
N GLU A 100 -11.30 -13.47 -5.80
CA GLU A 100 -12.40 -13.66 -6.74
C GLU A 100 -13.74 -13.74 -6.03
N THR A 101 -13.83 -14.53 -4.96
CA THR A 101 -15.06 -14.69 -4.18
C THR A 101 -15.49 -13.39 -3.54
N HIS A 102 -14.53 -12.64 -2.96
CA HIS A 102 -14.80 -11.32 -2.41
C HIS A 102 -15.29 -10.34 -3.49
N ALA A 103 -14.64 -10.31 -4.65
CA ALA A 103 -15.02 -9.42 -5.74
C ALA A 103 -16.39 -9.77 -6.34
N LYS A 104 -16.66 -11.06 -6.61
CA LYS A 104 -17.96 -11.57 -7.09
C LYS A 104 -19.09 -11.25 -6.12
N SER A 105 -18.85 -11.31 -4.81
CA SER A 105 -19.86 -10.91 -3.82
C SER A 105 -20.27 -9.43 -3.89
N LEU A 106 -19.49 -8.59 -4.57
CA LEU A 106 -19.75 -7.17 -4.80
C LEU A 106 -20.18 -6.88 -6.25
N GLU A 107 -20.52 -7.89 -7.05
CA GLU A 107 -20.80 -7.76 -8.49
C GLU A 107 -21.82 -6.67 -8.81
N ASN A 108 -22.94 -6.62 -8.07
CA ASN A 108 -23.96 -5.58 -8.24
C ASN A 108 -23.39 -4.17 -8.01
N ASN A 109 -22.50 -4.00 -7.04
CA ASN A 109 -21.86 -2.72 -6.76
C ASN A 109 -20.91 -2.32 -7.89
N PHE A 110 -20.20 -3.28 -8.49
CA PHE A 110 -19.36 -3.02 -9.66
C PHE A 110 -20.18 -2.60 -10.87
N LYS A 111 -21.30 -3.30 -11.15
CA LYS A 111 -22.21 -2.98 -12.27
C LYS A 111 -22.87 -1.61 -12.14
N ASN A 112 -23.04 -1.11 -10.92
CA ASN A 112 -23.62 0.21 -10.65
C ASN A 112 -22.62 1.37 -10.79
N ILE A 113 -21.35 1.11 -11.10
CA ILE A 113 -20.34 2.16 -11.30
C ILE A 113 -20.32 2.61 -12.76
N THR A 114 -20.31 3.91 -12.98
CA THR A 114 -20.06 4.49 -14.30
C THR A 114 -18.63 4.18 -14.77
N LEU A 115 -18.50 3.29 -15.77
CA LEU A 115 -17.20 2.83 -16.28
C LEU A 115 -16.67 3.71 -17.42
N ASN A 116 -17.56 4.22 -18.27
CA ASN A 116 -17.27 5.14 -19.36
C ASN A 116 -17.78 6.53 -18.98
N ASN A 117 -16.89 7.50 -18.86
CA ASN A 117 -17.25 8.88 -18.56
C ASN A 117 -16.46 9.85 -19.46
N PRO A 118 -16.93 10.10 -20.70
CA PRO A 118 -16.19 10.88 -21.69
C PRO A 118 -16.11 12.36 -21.34
N GLN A 119 -17.10 12.89 -20.63
CA GLN A 119 -17.14 14.30 -20.22
C GLN A 119 -16.40 14.57 -18.89
N GLY A 120 -16.04 13.51 -18.15
CA GLY A 120 -15.55 13.65 -16.78
C GLY A 120 -16.63 14.16 -15.82
N ARG A 121 -16.34 14.10 -14.51
CA ARG A 121 -17.19 14.68 -13.46
C ARG A 121 -16.42 14.86 -12.16
N GLY A 122 -16.70 15.94 -11.43
CA GLY A 122 -16.16 16.18 -10.09
C GLY A 122 -14.63 16.29 -10.06
N ARG A 123 -13.95 15.45 -9.26
CA ARG A 123 -12.47 15.45 -9.16
C ARG A 123 -11.77 14.97 -10.44
N LEU A 124 -12.44 14.16 -11.27
CA LEU A 124 -11.94 13.72 -12.57
C LEU A 124 -12.52 14.63 -13.65
N ARG A 125 -11.93 15.83 -13.77
CA ARG A 125 -12.36 16.90 -14.68
C ARG A 125 -12.25 16.57 -16.17
N TYR A 126 -11.69 15.42 -16.51
CA TYR A 126 -11.41 15.02 -17.88
C TYR A 126 -12.07 13.67 -18.16
N GLY A 127 -12.38 13.45 -19.44
CA GLY A 127 -12.84 12.18 -19.94
C GLY A 127 -11.95 11.02 -19.49
N HIS A 128 -12.58 9.99 -18.95
CA HIS A 128 -11.88 8.79 -18.51
C HIS A 128 -12.71 7.52 -18.68
N ILE A 129 -11.99 6.42 -18.79
CA ILE A 129 -12.54 5.06 -18.74
C ILE A 129 -11.93 4.30 -17.57
N ILE A 130 -12.69 3.40 -16.96
CA ILE A 130 -12.16 2.47 -15.95
C ILE A 130 -11.57 1.24 -16.64
N LEU A 131 -10.29 0.96 -16.37
CA LEU A 131 -9.60 -0.25 -16.85
C LEU A 131 -9.81 -1.46 -15.93
N GLY A 132 -10.22 -1.19 -14.69
CA GLY A 132 -10.45 -2.18 -13.64
C GLY A 132 -10.15 -1.61 -12.26
N TRP A 133 -9.96 -2.48 -11.29
CA TRP A 133 -9.75 -2.12 -9.88
C TRP A 133 -8.53 -2.81 -9.29
N LYS A 134 -7.68 -2.04 -8.62
CA LYS A 134 -6.55 -2.52 -7.82
C LYS A 134 -7.06 -3.05 -6.48
N LEU A 135 -6.28 -3.93 -5.86
CA LEU A 135 -6.55 -4.45 -4.53
C LEU A 135 -5.75 -3.72 -3.45
N GLU A 136 -6.42 -3.34 -2.38
CA GLU A 136 -5.86 -2.62 -1.23
C GLU A 136 -6.45 -3.15 0.08
N ILE A 137 -5.76 -2.91 1.21
CA ILE A 137 -6.30 -3.16 2.56
C ILE A 137 -6.27 -1.85 3.33
N ALA A 138 -7.42 -1.47 3.89
CA ALA A 138 -7.55 -0.24 4.66
C ALA A 138 -8.46 -0.43 5.88
N SER A 139 -8.36 0.47 6.86
CA SER A 139 -9.15 0.46 8.09
C SER A 139 -10.51 1.14 7.95
N LYS A 140 -10.96 1.45 6.73
CA LYS A 140 -12.21 2.15 6.45
C LYS A 140 -12.97 1.48 5.32
N ALA A 141 -14.25 1.18 5.55
CA ALA A 141 -15.14 0.64 4.55
C ALA A 141 -15.41 1.62 3.40
N ARG A 142 -15.66 1.08 2.21
CA ARG A 142 -16.01 1.77 0.96
C ARG A 142 -17.06 0.98 0.18
N THR A 143 -17.66 1.60 -0.86
CA THR A 143 -18.68 0.98 -1.73
C THR A 143 -18.21 -0.35 -2.33
N LEU A 144 -16.97 -0.39 -2.80
CA LEU A 144 -16.32 -1.59 -3.29
C LEU A 144 -15.34 -2.12 -2.25
N SER A 145 -15.88 -2.54 -1.11
CA SER A 145 -15.08 -3.21 -0.08
C SER A 145 -15.88 -4.26 0.64
N LYS A 146 -15.17 -5.23 1.21
CA LYS A 146 -15.71 -6.23 2.12
C LYS A 146 -14.77 -6.35 3.32
N LYS A 147 -15.32 -6.68 4.49
CA LYS A 147 -14.51 -6.90 5.69
C LYS A 147 -13.45 -7.96 5.41
N LEU A 148 -12.24 -7.73 5.90
CA LEU A 148 -11.12 -8.65 5.77
C LEU A 148 -11.33 -9.81 6.74
N GLU A 149 -11.51 -11.02 6.20
CA GLU A 149 -11.78 -12.23 6.98
C GLU A 149 -10.47 -12.89 7.41
N LEU A 150 -9.70 -12.19 8.25
CA LEU A 150 -8.48 -12.70 8.88
C LEU A 150 -8.53 -12.48 10.40
N PRO A 151 -7.98 -13.39 11.22
CA PRO A 151 -7.83 -13.16 12.65
C PRO A 151 -7.00 -11.89 12.90
N LYS A 152 -7.35 -11.14 13.96
CA LYS A 152 -6.64 -9.90 14.32
C LYS A 152 -5.13 -10.12 14.49
N GLN A 153 -4.74 -11.23 15.10
CA GLN A 153 -3.34 -11.59 15.27
C GLN A 153 -2.63 -11.77 13.93
N THR A 154 -3.25 -12.46 12.97
CA THR A 154 -2.72 -12.63 11.61
C THR A 154 -2.59 -11.28 10.90
N ILE A 155 -3.52 -10.35 11.09
CA ILE A 155 -3.40 -8.99 10.56
C ILE A 155 -2.18 -8.28 11.16
N ILE A 156 -1.99 -8.33 12.48
CA ILE A 156 -0.81 -7.73 13.13
C ILE A 156 0.47 -8.36 12.57
N GLU A 157 0.56 -9.68 12.53
CA GLU A 157 1.75 -10.41 12.09
C GLU A 157 2.07 -10.19 10.61
N TYR A 158 1.08 -10.31 9.74
CA TYR A 158 1.32 -10.34 8.30
C TYR A 158 1.32 -8.94 7.70
N ILE A 159 0.42 -8.06 8.15
CA ILE A 159 0.21 -6.74 7.54
C ILE A 159 1.01 -5.65 8.26
N TYR A 160 1.05 -5.66 9.59
CA TYR A 160 1.77 -4.63 10.36
C TYR A 160 3.25 -4.99 10.56
N LYS A 161 3.54 -6.20 11.04
CA LYS A 161 4.92 -6.66 11.29
C LYS A 161 5.62 -7.10 10.02
N GLY A 162 4.93 -7.85 9.14
CA GLY A 162 5.48 -8.38 7.90
C GLY A 162 6.29 -9.66 8.06
N ILE A 163 5.97 -10.50 9.06
CA ILE A 163 6.73 -11.74 9.33
C ILE A 163 6.68 -12.75 8.18
N ASN A 164 5.65 -12.64 7.33
CA ASN A 164 5.38 -13.50 6.18
C ASN A 164 6.02 -12.96 4.87
N GLN A 165 6.74 -11.85 4.92
CA GLN A 165 7.41 -11.30 3.75
C GLN A 165 8.62 -12.14 3.36
N THR A 166 9.02 -12.04 2.09
CA THR A 166 10.28 -12.62 1.58
C THR A 166 11.48 -12.29 2.47
N GLN A 167 12.44 -13.20 2.56
CA GLN A 167 13.68 -12.98 3.32
C GLN A 167 14.41 -11.69 2.92
N GLU A 168 14.34 -11.31 1.64
CA GLU A 168 14.93 -10.07 1.11
C GLU A 168 14.38 -8.79 1.76
N LYS A 169 13.13 -8.83 2.23
CA LYS A 169 12.50 -7.73 2.97
C LYS A 169 12.74 -7.85 4.47
N LYS A 170 12.71 -9.06 5.01
CA LYS A 170 12.92 -9.28 6.46
C LYS A 170 14.34 -8.95 6.89
N ASP A 171 15.33 -9.40 6.12
CA ASP A 171 16.75 -9.12 6.36
C ASP A 171 17.19 -7.92 5.54
N SER A 172 16.90 -6.73 6.06
CA SER A 172 17.12 -5.49 5.31
C SER A 172 18.56 -4.98 5.42
N VAL A 173 18.94 -4.18 4.43
CA VAL A 173 20.18 -3.40 4.42
C VAL A 173 19.98 -2.10 5.17
N ILE A 174 20.89 -1.85 6.11
CA ILE A 174 21.04 -0.59 6.84
C ILE A 174 22.53 -0.24 6.80
N ASP A 175 22.87 0.95 6.29
CA ASP A 175 24.26 1.41 6.08
C ASP A 175 25.16 0.36 5.39
N SER A 176 24.67 -0.20 4.28
CA SER A 176 25.38 -1.23 3.49
C SER A 176 25.60 -2.58 4.20
N ARG A 177 24.98 -2.82 5.35
CA ARG A 177 25.03 -4.11 6.05
C ARG A 177 23.65 -4.75 6.12
N ILE A 178 23.57 -6.05 5.86
CA ILE A 178 22.36 -6.84 6.07
C ILE A 178 22.20 -7.08 7.56
N ILE A 179 21.05 -6.68 8.12
CA ILE A 179 20.68 -6.93 9.51
C ILE A 179 19.48 -7.87 9.53
N LYS A 180 19.64 -9.02 10.18
CA LYS A 180 18.64 -10.07 10.24
C LYS A 180 17.34 -9.56 10.89
N GLU A 181 16.20 -9.84 10.26
CA GLU A 181 14.84 -9.48 10.73
C GLU A 181 14.64 -7.96 11.03
N SER A 182 15.51 -7.09 10.50
CA SER A 182 15.43 -5.63 10.69
C SER A 182 14.28 -4.99 9.92
N GLY A 183 13.80 -5.62 8.84
CA GLY A 183 12.65 -5.17 8.07
C GLY A 183 11.29 -5.58 8.63
N VAL A 184 11.27 -6.42 9.67
CA VAL A 184 10.08 -6.82 10.42
C VAL A 184 9.87 -5.86 11.59
N ALA A 185 8.75 -5.13 11.56
CA ALA A 185 8.47 -4.14 12.59
C ALA A 185 8.07 -4.81 13.92
N ASN A 186 8.48 -4.21 15.04
CA ASN A 186 8.05 -4.59 16.39
C ASN A 186 7.31 -3.45 17.11
N TYR A 187 7.47 -2.21 16.67
CA TYR A 187 6.69 -1.06 17.13
C TYR A 187 5.94 -0.39 15.99
N ILE A 188 4.83 0.27 16.32
CA ILE A 188 4.17 1.24 15.46
C ILE A 188 4.19 2.60 16.13
N LEU A 189 4.57 3.64 15.38
CA LEU A 189 4.49 5.03 15.81
C LEU A 189 3.38 5.70 15.00
N VAL A 190 2.30 6.14 15.67
CA VAL A 190 1.20 6.88 15.05
C VAL A 190 1.18 8.30 15.59
N ALA A 191 1.69 9.25 14.82
CA ALA A 191 1.73 10.66 15.20
C ALA A 191 1.80 11.55 13.95
N ASP A 192 1.46 12.83 14.08
CA ASP A 192 1.73 13.86 13.09
C ASP A 192 3.12 14.49 13.35
N LEU A 193 3.62 15.27 12.39
CA LEU A 193 5.00 15.76 12.38
C LEU A 193 5.34 16.72 13.53
N ASP A 194 4.37 17.52 13.94
CA ASP A 194 4.45 18.50 15.03
C ASP A 194 4.41 17.85 16.42
N GLU A 195 3.98 16.60 16.52
CA GLU A 195 3.99 15.82 17.77
C GLU A 195 5.37 15.20 18.07
N ILE A 196 6.31 15.19 17.11
CA ILE A 196 7.62 14.49 17.23
C ILE A 196 8.78 15.49 17.17
N LEU A 197 9.20 15.99 18.33
CA LEU A 197 10.28 16.97 18.48
C LEU A 197 11.50 16.42 19.23
N THR A 198 11.29 15.41 20.08
CA THR A 198 12.28 14.82 20.97
C THR A 198 12.27 13.29 20.91
N ILE A 199 13.33 12.66 21.43
CA ILE A 199 13.38 11.20 21.61
C ILE A 199 12.22 10.72 22.47
N GLU A 200 11.90 11.45 23.55
CA GLU A 200 10.82 11.12 24.46
C GLU A 200 9.45 11.10 23.76
N ASP A 201 9.20 12.03 22.84
CA ASP A 201 7.97 12.03 22.03
C ASP A 201 7.83 10.75 21.23
N VAL A 202 8.91 10.25 20.61
CA VAL A 202 8.89 8.98 19.87
C VAL A 202 8.61 7.81 20.81
N LEU A 203 9.32 7.75 21.94
CA LEU A 203 9.22 6.63 22.88
C LEU A 203 7.85 6.55 23.57
N ASN A 204 7.25 7.70 23.87
CA ASN A 204 5.93 7.79 24.50
C ASN A 204 4.79 7.51 23.51
N ASN A 205 4.98 7.76 22.21
CA ASN A 205 3.95 7.54 21.19
C ASN A 205 4.08 6.21 20.43
N MET A 206 5.22 5.51 20.54
CA MET A 206 5.36 4.19 19.93
C MET A 206 4.66 3.10 20.77
N THR A 207 3.98 2.17 20.11
CA THR A 207 3.31 1.04 20.76
C THR A 207 3.91 -0.27 20.25
N TYR A 208 4.17 -1.22 21.17
CA TYR A 208 4.60 -2.55 20.79
C TYR A 208 3.48 -3.27 20.02
N LEU A 209 3.81 -3.80 18.83
CA LEU A 209 2.79 -4.30 17.89
C LEU A 209 1.99 -5.49 18.43
N ASP A 210 2.55 -6.33 19.32
CA ASP A 210 1.79 -7.42 19.94
C ASP A 210 0.69 -6.93 20.89
N ASN A 211 0.81 -5.70 21.40
CA ASN A 211 -0.19 -5.07 22.27
C ASN A 211 -1.05 -4.05 21.51
N TYR A 212 -0.86 -3.93 20.19
CA TYR A 212 -1.50 -2.88 19.41
C TYR A 212 -2.96 -3.20 19.09
N ILE A 213 -3.86 -2.32 19.52
CA ILE A 213 -5.29 -2.46 19.28
C ILE A 213 -5.61 -1.99 17.86
N ILE A 214 -5.95 -2.94 16.99
CA ILE A 214 -6.34 -2.64 15.61
C ILE A 214 -7.86 -2.49 15.45
N LYS A 215 -8.26 -1.62 14.52
CA LYS A 215 -9.64 -1.49 14.02
C LYS A 215 -9.94 -2.62 13.04
N ASP A 216 -11.20 -2.71 12.62
CA ASP A 216 -11.58 -3.57 11.49
C ASP A 216 -10.85 -3.15 10.21
N HIS A 217 -10.43 -4.14 9.42
CA HIS A 217 -9.85 -3.96 8.10
C HIS A 217 -10.79 -4.44 7.01
N TYR A 218 -10.63 -3.86 5.83
CA TYR A 218 -11.44 -4.16 4.65
C TYR A 218 -10.52 -4.43 3.48
N LEU A 219 -10.89 -5.42 2.68
CA LEU A 219 -10.36 -5.63 1.34
C LEU A 219 -11.09 -4.68 0.40
N ILE A 220 -10.35 -3.80 -0.26
CA ILE A 220 -10.89 -2.66 -1.03
C ILE A 220 -10.46 -2.78 -2.49
N PHE A 221 -11.40 -2.48 -3.39
CA PHE A 221 -11.17 -2.40 -4.83
C PHE A 221 -11.19 -0.94 -5.28
N THR A 222 -10.02 -0.37 -5.56
CA THR A 222 -9.89 1.03 -5.99
C THR A 222 -9.69 1.14 -7.49
N SER A 223 -10.41 2.05 -8.15
CA SER A 223 -10.38 2.16 -9.61
C SER A 223 -8.98 2.49 -10.14
N ASN A 224 -8.64 1.89 -11.27
CA ASN A 224 -7.57 2.30 -12.16
C ASN A 224 -8.23 2.89 -13.42
N SER A 225 -8.14 4.20 -13.55
CA SER A 225 -8.78 4.94 -14.64
C SER A 225 -7.75 5.37 -15.68
N TYR A 226 -8.16 5.29 -16.95
CA TYR A 226 -7.45 5.83 -18.09
C TYR A 226 -8.04 7.17 -18.49
N ASN A 227 -7.26 8.23 -18.30
CA ASN A 227 -7.55 9.54 -18.86
C ASN A 227 -7.06 9.58 -20.30
N ILE A 228 -8.01 9.59 -21.24
CA ILE A 228 -7.74 9.49 -22.68
C ILE A 228 -7.10 10.79 -23.19
N GLY A 229 -7.68 11.95 -22.89
CA GLY A 229 -7.16 13.24 -23.35
C GLY A 229 -5.72 13.54 -22.90
N LYS A 230 -5.31 13.05 -21.73
CA LYS A 230 -3.94 13.19 -21.19
C LYS A 230 -3.04 11.98 -21.42
N ASN A 231 -3.55 10.94 -22.06
CA ASN A 231 -2.89 9.65 -22.21
C ASN A 231 -2.27 9.13 -20.88
N LYS A 232 -3.04 9.19 -19.78
CA LYS A 232 -2.52 8.96 -18.42
C LYS A 232 -3.30 7.87 -17.68
N THR A 233 -2.56 6.95 -17.05
CA THR A 233 -3.07 5.95 -16.11
C THR A 233 -2.25 5.97 -14.81
N ASP A 234 -2.62 5.13 -13.84
CA ASP A 234 -1.83 4.88 -12.62
C ASP A 234 -0.54 4.04 -12.86
N GLY A 235 -0.17 3.82 -14.13
CA GLY A 235 0.91 2.94 -14.56
C GLY A 235 0.45 1.49 -14.77
N ASN A 236 1.37 0.59 -15.09
CA ASN A 236 1.08 -0.84 -15.29
C ASN A 236 0.84 -1.55 -13.95
N ARG A 237 -0.38 -1.42 -13.42
CA ARG A 237 -0.82 -2.01 -12.16
C ARG A 237 -1.49 -3.38 -12.38
N PRO A 238 -1.27 -4.35 -11.48
CA PRO A 238 -2.13 -5.52 -11.36
C PRO A 238 -3.52 -5.09 -10.88
N LEU A 239 -4.55 -5.70 -11.45
CA LEU A 239 -5.96 -5.45 -11.17
C LEU A 239 -6.59 -6.72 -10.61
N ALA A 240 -7.33 -6.61 -9.52
CA ALA A 240 -8.09 -7.74 -8.96
C ALA A 240 -9.41 -7.98 -9.70
N VAL A 241 -9.93 -6.96 -10.37
CA VAL A 241 -11.08 -7.04 -11.27
C VAL A 241 -10.70 -6.23 -12.51
N ARG A 242 -10.79 -6.82 -13.70
CA ARG A 242 -10.47 -6.13 -14.95
C ARG A 242 -11.75 -5.78 -15.71
N VAL A 243 -11.69 -4.72 -16.51
CA VAL A 243 -12.73 -4.39 -17.49
C VAL A 243 -12.17 -4.69 -18.86
N GLU A 244 -12.81 -5.63 -19.56
CA GLU A 244 -12.54 -5.90 -20.97
C GLU A 244 -13.45 -5.00 -21.81
N TRP A 245 -12.83 -4.10 -22.55
CA TRP A 245 -13.53 -3.20 -23.46
C TRP A 245 -13.58 -3.81 -24.86
N SER A 246 -14.74 -3.72 -25.49
CA SER A 246 -14.96 -4.03 -26.90
C SER A 246 -15.75 -2.90 -27.57
N TYR A 247 -15.85 -2.96 -28.89
CA TYR A 247 -16.60 -2.01 -29.69
C TYR A 247 -17.68 -2.74 -30.47
N LYS A 248 -18.93 -2.32 -30.31
CA LYS A 248 -20.07 -2.92 -31.00
C LYS A 248 -21.16 -1.86 -31.15
N ASP A 249 -21.84 -1.85 -32.30
CA ASP A 249 -23.00 -0.98 -32.57
C ASP A 249 -22.69 0.51 -32.27
N GLU A 250 -21.52 0.96 -32.73
CA GLU A 250 -20.97 2.30 -32.53
C GLU A 250 -20.64 2.69 -31.07
N GLU A 251 -20.74 1.76 -30.13
CA GLU A 251 -20.53 2.02 -28.70
C GLU A 251 -19.39 1.20 -28.08
N LEU A 252 -18.83 1.75 -27.00
CA LEU A 252 -17.87 1.03 -26.14
C LEU A 252 -18.64 0.15 -25.16
N ILE A 253 -18.44 -1.16 -25.27
CA ILE A 253 -19.06 -2.15 -24.40
C ILE A 253 -18.04 -2.59 -23.34
N ALA A 254 -18.45 -2.55 -22.08
CA ALA A 254 -17.63 -2.96 -20.94
C ALA A 254 -18.09 -4.33 -20.41
N GLU A 255 -17.16 -5.27 -20.32
CA GLU A 255 -17.36 -6.53 -19.63
C GLU A 255 -16.48 -6.61 -18.38
N ILE A 256 -17.10 -6.72 -17.20
CA ILE A 256 -16.39 -6.83 -15.93
C ILE A 256 -16.01 -8.29 -15.69
N LYS A 257 -14.73 -8.57 -15.54
CA LYS A 257 -14.19 -9.91 -15.31
C LYS A 257 -13.61 -10.01 -13.90
N PHE A 258 -14.10 -11.01 -13.16
CA PHE A 258 -13.74 -11.28 -11.77
C PHE A 258 -12.74 -12.44 -11.60
N ASP A 259 -12.32 -13.06 -12.70
CA ASP A 259 -11.38 -14.17 -12.73
C ASP A 259 -9.93 -13.68 -12.87
N ASN A 260 -8.97 -14.57 -12.59
CA ASN A 260 -7.54 -14.32 -12.82
C ASN A 260 -7.02 -13.03 -12.14
N PRO A 261 -7.31 -12.79 -10.85
CA PRO A 261 -6.98 -11.54 -10.19
C PRO A 261 -5.46 -11.33 -10.12
N LEU A 262 -5.01 -10.09 -10.31
CA LEU A 262 -3.62 -9.65 -10.18
C LEU A 262 -2.60 -10.32 -11.13
N SER A 263 -3.07 -11.14 -12.06
CA SER A 263 -2.28 -11.83 -13.08
C SER A 263 -1.79 -10.91 -14.20
N GLU A 264 -0.95 -11.42 -15.11
CA GLU A 264 -0.47 -10.66 -16.27
C GLU A 264 -1.61 -10.21 -17.20
N ILE A 265 -2.63 -11.04 -17.41
CA ILE A 265 -3.78 -10.68 -18.24
C ILE A 265 -4.66 -9.62 -17.56
N SER A 266 -4.68 -9.60 -16.23
CA SER A 266 -5.38 -8.62 -15.40
C SER A 266 -4.48 -7.43 -15.04
N LYS A 267 -3.62 -7.01 -15.96
CA LYS A 267 -2.86 -5.76 -15.82
C LYS A 267 -3.52 -4.62 -16.60
N SER A 268 -3.42 -3.42 -16.03
CA SER A 268 -3.97 -2.21 -16.65
C SER A 268 -3.31 -1.85 -18.00
N LEU A 269 -2.04 -2.17 -18.24
CA LEU A 269 -1.40 -1.86 -19.53
C LEU A 269 -2.02 -2.66 -20.69
N PRO A 270 -2.20 -3.99 -20.61
CA PRO A 270 -2.99 -4.73 -21.60
C PRO A 270 -4.40 -4.16 -21.83
N MET A 271 -5.13 -3.80 -20.77
CA MET A 271 -6.47 -3.23 -20.90
C MET A 271 -6.44 -1.87 -21.62
N LYS A 272 -5.46 -1.01 -21.28
CA LYS A 272 -5.24 0.27 -21.94
C LYS A 272 -4.97 0.08 -23.43
N LYS A 273 -4.10 -0.87 -23.80
CA LYS A 273 -3.77 -1.14 -25.22
C LYS A 273 -5.00 -1.49 -26.04
N LYS A 274 -5.87 -2.36 -25.52
CA LYS A 274 -7.16 -2.69 -26.17
C LYS A 274 -8.03 -1.45 -26.38
N VAL A 275 -8.13 -0.58 -25.37
CA VAL A 275 -8.87 0.68 -25.49
C VAL A 275 -8.23 1.59 -26.54
N ASP A 276 -6.92 1.76 -26.53
CA ASP A 276 -6.21 2.57 -27.53
C ASP A 276 -6.42 2.05 -28.95
N GLU A 277 -6.36 0.72 -29.14
CA GLU A 277 -6.64 0.06 -30.43
C GLU A 277 -8.06 0.39 -30.92
N ILE A 278 -9.06 0.28 -30.05
CA ILE A 278 -10.45 0.64 -30.39
C ILE A 278 -10.55 2.11 -30.80
N LEU A 279 -9.98 3.02 -30.00
CA LEU A 279 -10.07 4.46 -30.25
C LEU A 279 -9.31 4.90 -31.51
N ASN A 280 -8.23 4.20 -31.87
CA ASN A 280 -7.49 4.49 -33.11
C ASN A 280 -8.26 4.07 -34.36
N HIS A 281 -9.06 2.99 -34.30
CA HIS A 281 -9.93 2.58 -35.41
C HIS A 281 -11.26 3.34 -35.44
N ASN A 282 -11.62 4.02 -34.34
CA ASN A 282 -12.88 4.75 -34.19
C ASN A 282 -12.63 6.19 -33.65
N PRO A 283 -12.06 7.10 -34.46
CA PRO A 283 -11.65 8.43 -34.00
C PRO A 283 -12.80 9.27 -33.42
N HIS A 284 -14.02 9.12 -33.94
CA HIS A 284 -15.21 9.83 -33.45
C HIS A 284 -15.51 9.54 -31.97
N ILE A 285 -15.19 8.34 -31.50
CA ILE A 285 -15.33 7.98 -30.07
C ILE A 285 -14.27 8.67 -29.23
N LYS A 286 -13.05 8.80 -29.76
CA LYS A 286 -11.93 9.44 -29.06
C LYS A 286 -12.18 10.94 -28.86
N GLU A 287 -12.79 11.60 -29.83
CA GLU A 287 -13.15 13.03 -29.79
C GLU A 287 -14.06 13.34 -28.59
N LEU A 288 -14.97 12.42 -28.22
CA LEU A 288 -15.84 12.55 -27.05
C LEU A 288 -15.08 12.81 -25.73
N TYR A 289 -13.82 12.39 -25.63
CA TYR A 289 -12.99 12.53 -24.42
C TYR A 289 -12.05 13.73 -24.44
N ILE A 290 -11.94 14.41 -25.59
CA ILE A 290 -10.97 15.50 -25.82
C ILE A 290 -11.70 16.85 -25.83
N ASP A 291 -12.96 16.89 -26.25
CA ASP A 291 -13.74 18.12 -26.44
C ASP A 291 -14.34 18.74 -25.16
N SER A 292 -14.04 18.17 -23.98
CA SER A 292 -14.49 18.68 -22.69
C SER A 292 -13.54 19.78 -22.17
N ASN A 293 -13.64 20.99 -22.72
CA ASN A 293 -13.07 22.22 -22.15
C ASN A 293 -14.11 22.96 -21.30
#